data_AF-A0A6A5PKP4-F1
#
_entry.id   AF-A0A6A5PKP4-F1
#
_cell.length_a   1.000
_cell.length_b   1.000
_cell.length_c   1.000
_cell.angle_alpha   90.00
_cell.angle_beta   90.00
_cell.angle_gamma   90.00
#
_symmetry.space_group_name_H-M   'P 1'
#
loop_
_entity.id
_entity.type
_entity.pdbx_description
1 polymer ?
#
loop_
_entity_poly.entity_id
_entity_poly.type
_entity_poly.pdbx_seq_one_letter_code
_entity_poly.pdbx_strand_id
1 'polypeptide(L)' 'MADVKDSGPKGFNPGLIVLLVVVGLLLTFLIGNYVLYLYAQKTIPQRKKKPISKKKLKKERLKKGVSAPGE' A
#
# COMPACT_ATOMS: atom_id res chain seq x y z
N MET A 1 -2.39 18.37 -47.94
CA MET A 1 -0.96 18.50 -47.57
C MET A 1 -0.83 17.95 -46.17
N ALA A 2 -0.34 16.72 -46.02
CA ALA A 2 -0.14 16.10 -44.71
C ALA A 2 1.22 16.54 -44.16
N ASP A 3 1.21 17.12 -42.97
CA ASP A 3 2.40 17.53 -42.23
C ASP A 3 3.12 16.26 -41.75
N VAL A 4 4.21 15.92 -42.44
CA VAL A 4 5.15 14.88 -42.02
C VAL A 4 5.92 15.46 -40.85
N LYS A 5 5.62 14.99 -39.64
CA LYS A 5 6.47 15.23 -38.47
C LYS A 5 7.79 14.50 -38.68
N ASP A 6 8.71 15.21 -39.31
CA ASP A 6 10.11 14.86 -39.41
C ASP A 6 10.74 15.00 -38.02
N SER A 7 10.64 13.93 -37.21
CA SER A 7 11.34 13.84 -35.94
C SER A 7 12.57 12.95 -36.11
N GLY A 8 13.61 13.53 -36.72
CA GLY A 8 14.96 12.98 -36.66
C GLY A 8 15.41 12.72 -35.21
N PRO A 9 16.50 11.95 -34.98
CA PRO A 9 16.89 11.48 -33.66
C PRO A 9 17.37 12.65 -32.78
N LYS A 10 16.42 13.32 -32.15
CA LYS A 10 16.65 14.26 -31.05
C LYS A 10 17.05 13.41 -29.85
N GLY A 11 18.35 13.43 -29.53
CA GLY A 11 18.87 12.78 -28.32
C GLY A 11 18.05 13.17 -27.08
N PHE A 12 17.99 12.27 -26.10
CA PHE A 12 17.20 12.50 -24.89
C PHE A 12 17.59 13.82 -24.21
N ASN A 13 16.58 14.66 -23.93
CA ASN A 13 16.80 15.92 -23.22
C ASN A 13 17.28 15.62 -21.79
N PRO A 14 18.32 16.31 -21.28
CA PRO A 14 18.81 16.12 -19.93
C PRO A 14 17.72 16.30 -18.86
N GLY A 15 16.79 17.24 -19.05
CA GLY A 15 15.65 17.43 -18.16
C GLY A 15 14.69 16.24 -18.13
N LEU A 16 14.48 15.59 -19.28
CA LEU A 16 13.68 14.36 -19.35
C LEU A 16 14.38 13.19 -18.65
N ILE A 17 15.69 13.06 -18.82
CA ILE A 17 16.49 12.02 -18.15
C ILE A 17 16.38 12.22 -16.63
N VAL A 18 16.59 13.44 -16.15
CA VAL A 18 16.50 13.76 -14.72
C VAL A 18 15.08 13.48 -14.18
N LEU A 19 14.04 13.86 -14.92
CA LEU A 19 12.66 13.57 -14.51
C LEU A 19 12.42 12.07 -14.36
N LEU A 20 12.84 11.26 -15.33
CA LEU A 20 12.71 9.81 -15.27
C LEU A 20 13.50 9.21 -14.11
N VAL A 21 14.72 9.69 -13.86
CA VAL A 21 15.55 9.21 -12.75
C VAL A 21 14.91 9.55 -11.40
N VAL A 22 14.47 10.79 -11.20
CA VAL A 22 13.86 11.23 -9.93
C VAL A 22 12.56 10.48 -9.67
N VAL A 23 11.67 10.39 -10.67
CA VAL A 23 10.40 9.67 -10.55
C VAL A 23 10.65 8.18 -10.31
N GLY A 24 11.58 7.56 -11.06
CA GLY A 24 11.94 6.16 -10.88
C GLY A 24 12.53 5.86 -9.50
N LEU A 25 13.38 6.75 -8.98
CA LEU A 25 13.98 6.63 -7.66
C LEU A 25 12.93 6.75 -6.56
N LEU A 26 12.01 7.73 -6.66
CA LEU A 26 10.91 7.88 -5.71
C LEU A 26 9.97 6.67 -5.73
N LEU A 27 9.56 6.21 -6.91
CA LEU A 27 8.70 5.04 -7.04
C LEU A 27 9.37 3.79 -6.44
N THR A 28 10.64 3.56 -6.75
CA THR A 28 11.40 2.43 -6.20
C THR A 28 11.49 2.51 -4.68
N PHE A 29 11.75 3.70 -4.14
CA PHE A 29 11.82 3.92 -2.70
C PHE A 29 10.46 3.66 -2.02
N LEU A 30 9.36 4.18 -2.58
CA LEU A 30 8.01 3.97 -2.04
C LEU A 30 7.61 2.49 -2.10
N ILE A 31 7.84 1.83 -3.24
CA ILE A 31 7.51 0.40 -3.40
C ILE A 31 8.35 -0.44 -2.45
N GLY A 32 9.67 -0.21 -2.37
CA GLY A 32 10.56 -0.91 -1.45
C GLY A 32 10.13 -0.74 0.01
N ASN A 33 9.75 0.48 0.40
CA ASN A 33 9.24 0.75 1.74
C ASN A 33 7.91 0.05 2.01
N TYR A 34 6.99 0.08 1.05
CA TYR A 34 5.68 -0.57 1.18
C TYR A 34 5.80 -2.09 1.29
N VAL A 35 6.66 -2.71 0.47
CA VAL A 35 6.95 -4.14 0.54
C VAL A 35 7.57 -4.49 1.88
N LEU A 36 8.53 -3.69 2.37
CA LEU A 36 9.14 -3.90 3.68
C LEU A 36 8.13 -3.76 4.81
N TYR A 37 7.23 -2.78 4.73
CA TYR A 37 6.13 -2.59 5.68
C TYR A 37 5.18 -3.79 5.70
N LEU A 38 4.80 -4.31 4.54
CA LEU A 38 3.98 -5.51 4.43
C LEU A 38 4.70 -6.75 4.95
N TYR A 39 6.00 -6.89 4.66
CA TYR A 39 6.82 -7.98 5.16
C TYR A 39 6.90 -7.94 6.69
N ALA A 40 7.16 -6.77 7.26
CA ALA A 40 7.16 -6.54 8.70
C ALA A 40 5.78 -6.83 9.31
N GLN A 41 4.67 -6.47 8.66
CA GLN A 41 3.33 -6.83 9.16
C GLN A 41 3.05 -8.33 9.12
N LYS A 42 3.67 -9.07 8.19
CA LYS A 42 3.53 -10.54 8.12
C LYS A 42 4.40 -11.24 9.15
N THR A 43 5.60 -10.72 9.43
CA THR A 43 6.58 -11.32 10.35
C THR A 43 6.33 -10.93 11.80
N ILE A 44 5.88 -9.70 12.03
CA ILE A 44 5.37 -9.27 13.32
C ILE A 44 4.04 -10.00 13.49
N PRO A 45 3.86 -10.81 14.54
CA PRO A 45 2.60 -11.49 14.77
C PRO A 45 1.49 -10.44 14.78
N GLN A 46 0.48 -10.60 13.89
CA GLN A 46 -0.68 -9.71 13.81
C GLN A 46 -1.06 -9.38 15.24
N ARG A 47 -0.90 -8.10 15.66
CA ARG A 47 -1.04 -7.69 17.06
C ARG A 47 -2.34 -8.29 17.55
N LYS A 48 -2.25 -9.43 18.26
CA LYS A 48 -3.44 -10.15 18.70
C LYS A 48 -4.13 -9.11 19.55
N LYS A 49 -5.30 -8.63 19.10
CA LYS A 49 -6.12 -7.73 19.91
C LYS A 49 -6.11 -8.38 21.28
N LYS A 50 -5.58 -7.66 22.29
CA LYS A 50 -5.30 -8.24 23.62
C LYS A 50 -6.48 -9.16 23.94
N PRO A 51 -6.26 -10.45 24.21
CA PRO A 51 -7.34 -11.41 24.34
C PRO A 51 -8.36 -10.81 25.29
N ILE A 52 -9.50 -10.41 24.72
CA ILE A 52 -10.51 -9.70 25.47
C ILE A 52 -11.09 -10.78 26.36
N SER A 53 -10.93 -10.64 27.68
CA SER A 53 -11.49 -11.59 28.65
C SER A 53 -12.92 -11.93 28.23
N LYS A 54 -13.30 -13.21 28.31
CA LYS A 54 -14.61 -13.71 27.86
C LYS A 54 -15.77 -12.87 28.43
N LYS A 55 -15.60 -12.30 29.63
CA LYS A 55 -16.54 -11.34 30.25
C LYS A 55 -16.71 -10.04 29.44
N LYS A 56 -15.62 -9.42 28.99
CA LYS A 56 -15.63 -8.23 28.13
C LYS A 56 -16.16 -8.55 26.73
N LEU A 57 -15.84 -9.72 26.15
CA LEU A 57 -16.40 -10.14 24.87
C LEU A 57 -17.91 -10.32 24.93
N LYS A 58 -18.43 -10.99 25.98
CA LYS A 58 -19.87 -11.16 26.21
C LYS A 58 -20.56 -9.82 26.43
N LYS A 59 -19.95 -8.91 27.20
CA LYS A 59 -20.47 -7.55 27.43
C LYS A 59 -20.56 -6.74 26.14
N GLU A 60 -19.54 -6.78 25.30
CA GLU A 60 -19.54 -6.09 24.00
C GLU A 60 -20.50 -6.73 22.99
N ARG A 61 -20.65 -8.06 23.00
CA ARG A 61 -21.64 -8.79 22.17
C ARG A 61 -23.07 -8.45 22.57
N LEU A 62 -23.38 -8.45 23.88
CA LEU A 62 -24.67 -8.06 24.45
C LEU A 62 -25.02 -6.59 24.14
N LYS A 63 -24.06 -5.67 24.28
CA LYS A 63 -24.25 -4.25 23.94
C LYS A 63 -24.52 -4.01 22.45
N LYS A 64 -23.93 -4.83 21.59
CA LYS A 64 -24.11 -4.74 20.14
C LYS A 64 -25.40 -5.42 19.65
N GLY A 65 -26.22 -5.97 20.55
CA GLY A 65 -27.46 -6.67 20.19
C GLY A 65 -27.23 -7.89 19.31
N VAL A 66 -25.99 -8.39 19.22
CA VAL A 66 -25.68 -9.59 18.44
C VAL A 66 -26.13 -10.77 19.27
N SER A 67 -27.35 -11.25 19.02
CA SER A 67 -27.77 -12.58 19.47
C SER A 67 -26.73 -13.58 19.01
N ALA A 68 -26.40 -14.54 19.86
CA ALA A 68 -25.46 -15.59 19.47
C ALA A 68 -25.95 -16.23 18.16
N PRO A 69 -25.04 -16.56 17.21
CA PRO A 69 -25.41 -17.44 16.11
C PRO A 69 -25.66 -18.82 16.74
N GLY A 70 -26.93 -19.13 16.97
CA GLY A 70 -27.40 -20.37 17.60
C GLY A 70 -28.42 -20.08 18.70
N GLU A 71 -29.67 -20.46 18.42
CA GLU A 71 -30.53 -21.11 19.42
C GLU A 71 -29.84 -22.37 19.97
#